data_AF-A0A897NCT8-F1
#
_entry.id   AF-A0A897NCT8-F1
#
_cell.length_a   1.000
_cell.length_b   1.000
_cell.length_c   1.000
_cell.angle_alpha   90.00
_cell.angle_beta   90.00
_cell.angle_gamma   90.00
#
_symmetry.space_group_name_H-M   'P 1'
#
loop_
_entity.id
_entity.type
_entity.pdbx_description
1 polymer ?
#
loop_
_entity_poly.entity_id
_entity_poly.type
_entity_poly.pdbx_seq_one_letter_code
_entity_poly.pdbx_strand_id
1 'polypeptide(L)' 'MVGVSQAVPQGKELPETVVRNRSQYAKTLHRRDPDADEPRPACPTRKSEHDYTEVPTAAYRPHYKLCQNPECFGGEWR' A
#
# COMPACT_ATOMS: atom_id res chain seq x y z
N MET A 1 -26.61 13.47 -6.68
CA MET A 1 -25.23 13.47 -7.22
C MET A 1 -24.29 13.71 -6.06
N VAL A 2 -23.64 12.66 -5.54
CA VAL A 2 -22.65 12.82 -4.47
C VAL A 2 -21.30 12.43 -5.05
N GLY A 3 -20.59 13.41 -5.58
CA GLY A 3 -19.20 13.27 -5.98
C GLY A 3 -18.33 13.33 -4.74
N VAL A 4 -17.85 12.18 -4.28
CA VAL A 4 -16.80 12.13 -3.26
C VAL A 4 -15.47 12.15 -3.99
N SER A 5 -15.00 13.35 -4.33
CA SER A 5 -13.60 13.55 -4.71
C SER A 5 -12.76 13.34 -3.45
N GLN A 6 -12.29 12.12 -3.21
CA GLN A 6 -11.25 11.87 -2.20
C GLN A 6 -9.96 12.52 -2.70
N ALA A 7 -9.77 13.79 -2.34
CA ALA A 7 -8.51 14.48 -2.49
C ALA A 7 -7.47 13.72 -1.66
N VAL A 8 -6.53 13.07 -2.34
CA VAL A 8 -5.40 12.38 -1.72
C VAL A 8 -4.48 13.45 -1.14
N PRO A 9 -4.28 13.56 0.19
CA PRO A 9 -3.34 14.51 0.73
C PRO A 9 -1.92 14.04 0.38
N GLN A 10 -1.29 14.73 -0.58
CA GLN A 10 0.16 14.76 -0.73
C GLN A 10 0.75 15.27 0.60
N GLY A 11 1.40 14.38 1.35
CA GLY A 11 1.87 14.65 2.71
C GLY A 11 1.35 13.69 3.79
N LYS A 12 0.57 12.66 3.44
CA LYS A 12 0.10 11.66 4.42
C LYS A 12 1.27 10.96 5.12
N GLU A 13 1.31 11.13 6.45
CA GLU A 13 2.06 10.30 7.37
C GLU A 13 1.93 8.82 6.97
N LEU A 14 3.06 8.11 6.95
CA LEU A 14 3.04 6.69 6.66
C LEU A 14 2.14 6.00 7.69
N PRO A 15 1.19 5.16 7.26
CA PRO A 15 0.34 4.44 8.20
C PRO A 15 1.19 3.57 9.11
N GLU A 16 0.74 3.34 10.34
CA GLU A 16 1.46 2.49 11.30
C GLU A 16 1.62 1.06 10.77
N THR A 17 0.65 0.60 9.98
CA THR A 17 0.66 -0.69 9.30
C THR A 17 0.59 -0.57 7.77
N VAL A 18 1.26 -1.51 7.11
CA VAL A 18 1.27 -1.67 5.64
C VAL A 18 1.11 -3.13 5.28
N VAL A 19 0.72 -3.39 4.04
CA VAL A 19 0.64 -4.77 3.54
C VAL A 19 1.83 -5.10 2.66
N ARG A 20 2.39 -6.28 2.85
CA ARG A 20 3.42 -6.85 1.96
C ARG A 20 2.91 -8.13 1.35
N ASN A 21 3.38 -8.42 0.14
CA ASN A 21 3.21 -9.75 -0.43
C ASN A 21 4.05 -10.75 0.39
N ARG A 22 3.49 -11.93 0.68
CA ARG A 22 4.17 -12.98 1.45
C ARG A 22 5.26 -13.72 0.68
N SER A 23 5.29 -13.56 -0.65
CA SER A 23 6.36 -14.08 -1.49
C SER A 23 7.73 -13.63 -0.97
N GLN A 24 8.67 -14.56 -0.90
CA GLN A 24 10.06 -14.30 -0.51
C GLN A 24 10.78 -13.30 -1.42
N TYR A 25 10.30 -13.13 -2.66
CA TYR A 25 10.86 -12.20 -3.63
C TYR A 25 10.26 -10.79 -3.52
N ALA A 26 9.19 -10.62 -2.74
CA ALA A 26 8.57 -9.33 -2.54
C ALA A 26 9.47 -8.42 -1.70
N LYS A 27 9.83 -7.26 -2.23
CA LYS A 27 10.58 -6.19 -1.53
C LYS A 27 9.81 -4.88 -1.48
N THR A 28 8.50 -4.94 -1.68
CA THR A 28 7.63 -3.78 -1.83
C THR A 28 6.54 -3.79 -0.76
N LEU A 29 6.37 -2.66 -0.08
CA LEU A 29 5.29 -2.40 0.86
C LEU A 29 4.19 -1.62 0.16
N HIS A 30 2.95 -2.01 0.38
CA HIS A 30 1.77 -1.40 -0.18
C HIS A 30 0.92 -0.78 0.93
N ARG A 31 0.16 0.25 0.58
CA ARG A 31 -0.84 0.79 1.49
C ARG A 31 -1.94 -0.24 1.66
N ARG A 32 -2.39 -0.47 2.90
CA ARG A 32 -3.57 -1.29 3.16
C ARG A 32 -4.81 -0.62 2.58
N ASP A 33 -5.64 -1.41 1.93
CA ASP A 33 -6.97 -1.00 1.50
C ASP A 33 -7.89 -0.91 2.74
N PRO A 34 -8.43 0.27 3.07
CA PRO A 34 -9.25 0.45 4.27
C PRO A 34 -10.64 -0.17 4.16
N ASP A 35 -11.10 -0.42 2.93
CA ASP A 35 -12.40 -1.00 2.63
C ASP A 35 -12.35 -2.54 2.52
N ALA A 36 -11.16 -3.14 2.67
CA ALA A 36 -10.95 -4.58 2.65
C ALA A 36 -10.83 -5.15 4.07
N ASP A 37 -11.68 -6.13 4.39
CA ASP A 37 -11.58 -6.92 5.62
C ASP A 37 -10.30 -7.76 5.69
N GLU A 38 -9.80 -8.20 4.53
CA GLU A 38 -8.55 -8.96 4.40
C GLU A 38 -7.36 -8.03 4.15
N PRO A 39 -6.13 -8.41 4.57
CA PRO A 39 -4.93 -7.62 4.31
C PRO A 39 -4.68 -7.55 2.80
N ARG A 40 -5.18 -6.51 2.13
CA ARG A 40 -5.04 -6.31 0.68
C ARG A 40 -4.42 -4.94 0.36
N PRO A 41 -3.65 -4.85 -0.73
CA PRO A 41 -3.10 -3.57 -1.15
C PRO A 41 -4.19 -2.69 -1.75
N ALA A 42 -4.08 -1.38 -1.54
CA ALA A 42 -4.97 -0.41 -2.18
C ALA A 42 -4.81 -0.37 -3.71
N CYS A 43 -3.62 -0.71 -4.24
CA CYS A 43 -3.35 -0.62 -5.68
C CYS A 43 -3.98 -1.78 -6.50
N PRO A 44 -4.69 -1.49 -7.61
CA PRO A 44 -5.42 -2.47 -8.42
C PRO A 44 -4.50 -3.48 -9.12
N THR A 45 -3.31 -3.04 -9.54
CA THR A 45 -2.30 -3.89 -10.23
C THR A 45 -1.87 -5.11 -9.41
N ARG A 46 -2.08 -5.08 -8.09
CA ARG A 46 -1.60 -6.11 -7.15
C ARG A 46 -2.74 -6.70 -6.30
N LYS A 47 -4.00 -6.33 -6.55
CA LYS A 47 -5.14 -6.75 -5.72
C LYS A 47 -5.50 -8.25 -5.86
N SER A 48 -5.15 -8.92 -6.96
CA SER A 48 -5.87 -10.16 -7.32
C SER A 48 -5.09 -11.49 -7.34
N GLU A 49 -3.76 -11.52 -7.16
CA GLU A 49 -3.00 -12.75 -7.49
C GLU A 49 -1.99 -13.21 -6.44
N HIS A 50 -1.91 -12.55 -5.29
CA HIS A 50 -0.91 -12.90 -4.27
C HIS A 50 -1.49 -12.89 -2.86
N ASP A 51 -0.88 -13.70 -1.98
CA ASP A 51 -1.17 -13.67 -0.55
C ASP A 51 -0.44 -12.49 0.10
N TYR A 52 -1.19 -11.69 0.85
CA TYR A 52 -0.71 -10.47 1.49
C TYR A 52 -0.83 -10.60 3.00
N THR A 53 0.05 -9.88 3.71
CA THR A 53 0.05 -9.84 5.16
C THR A 53 0.30 -8.42 5.64
N GLU A 54 -0.37 -8.05 6.71
CA GLU A 54 -0.17 -6.76 7.37
C GLU A 54 1.07 -6.82 8.27
N VAL A 55 1.90 -5.79 8.17
CA VAL A 55 3.14 -5.64 8.94
C VAL A 55 3.33 -4.20 9.42
N PRO A 56 4.01 -3.99 10.56
CA PRO A 56 4.30 -2.66 11.06
C PRO A 56 5.28 -1.92 10.15
N THR A 57 4.91 -0.72 9.72
CA THR A 57 5.69 0.07 8.75
C THR A 57 7.08 0.39 9.25
N ALA A 58 7.20 0.82 10.52
CA ALA A 58 8.47 1.21 11.12
C ALA A 58 9.52 0.08 11.10
N ALA A 59 9.10 -1.18 11.28
CA ALA A 59 10.00 -2.33 11.28
C ALA A 59 10.44 -2.75 9.86
N TYR A 60 9.58 -2.58 8.86
CA TYR A 60 9.82 -3.08 7.50
C TYR A 60 10.35 -2.02 6.53
N ARG A 61 10.07 -0.73 6.76
CA ARG A 61 10.56 0.36 5.92
C ARG A 61 12.08 0.37 5.67
N PRO A 62 12.98 0.04 6.62
CA PRO A 62 14.41 0.02 6.32
C PRO A 62 14.84 -1.08 5.33
N HIS A 63 14.05 -2.14 5.17
CA HIS A 63 14.40 -3.30 4.32
C HIS A 63 13.58 -3.38 3.03
N TYR A 64 12.50 -2.61 2.93
CA TYR A 64 11.54 -2.68 1.83
C TYR A 64 11.25 -1.31 1.23
N LYS A 65 10.97 -1.29 -0.08
CA LYS A 65 10.60 -0.06 -0.80
C LYS A 65 9.09 0.16 -0.74
N LEU A 66 8.66 1.41 -0.68
CA LEU A 66 7.24 1.73 -0.80
C LEU A 66 6.77 1.56 -2.25
N CYS A 67 5.55 1.08 -2.43
CA CYS A 67 4.92 0.98 -3.73
C CYS A 67 4.74 2.39 -4.32
N GLN A 68 5.27 2.59 -5.52
CA GLN A 68 5.20 3.86 -6.22
C GLN A 68 3.84 4.14 -6.86
N ASN A 69 2.88 3.22 -6.78
CA ASN A 69 1.55 3.47 -7.31
C ASN A 69 0.89 4.64 -6.54
N PRO A 70 0.26 5.62 -7.23
CA PRO A 70 -0.43 6.75 -6.60
C PRO A 70 -1.50 6.34 -5.59
N GLU A 71 -2.16 5.20 -5.79
CA GLU A 71 -3.17 4.69 -4.84
C GLU A 71 -2.55 4.09 -3.56
N CYS A 72 -1.24 3.83 -3.57
CA CYS A 72 -0.49 3.42 -2.37
C CYS A 72 0.24 4.60 -1.73
N PHE A 73 1.38 4.99 -2.27
CA PHE A 73 2.25 6.02 -1.70
C PHE A 73 2.72 7.06 -2.71
N GLY A 74 2.37 6.90 -4.00
CA GLY A 74 2.70 7.88 -5.04
C GLY A 74 4.19 8.13 -5.15
N GLY A 75 4.89 7.23 -5.84
CA GLY A 75 6.24 7.53 -6.34
C GLY A 75 6.11 8.15 -7.71
N GLU A 76 6.83 9.24 -7.94
CA GLU A 76 7.04 9.79 -9.28
C GLU A 76 7.62 8.67 -10.16
N TRP A 77 6.86 8.18 -11.14
CA TRP A 77 7.41 7.33 -12.20
C TRP A 77 8.47 8.16 -12.92
N ARG A 78 9.74 7.76 -12.83
CA ARG A 78 10.83 8.37 -13.57
C ARG A 78 11.59 7.32 -14.35
#